data_AF-A0A395H2B0-F1
#
_entry.id   AF-A0A395H2B0-F1
#
_cell.length_a   1.000
_cell.length_b   1.000
_cell.length_c   1.000
_cell.angle_alpha   90.00
_cell.angle_beta   90.00
_cell.angle_gamma   90.00
#
_symmetry.space_group_name_H-M   'P 1'
#
loop_
_entity.id
_entity.type
_entity.pdbx_description
1 polymer ?
#
loop_
_entity_poly.entity_id
_entity_poly.type
_entity_poly.pdbx_seq_one_letter_code
_entity_poly.pdbx_strand_id
1 'polypeptide(L)'
;MAAALPLGVEQFERLSSYPFSTDREFAVGLSIILGHPESPASEAEINRNDDLTLQAKCFYFSRKENLTPPLSFLEYKAWLESAPVGAASVDQKATPVLQQSSTAGSSSNNYTEKIAKSSEEPAYPSSFAHIVELITTGQPIPGIQQIPDTVLTGHDTPSERPKRRKPWENGTGSEGLDT
;
A
#
# COMPACT_ATOMS: atom_id res chain seq x y z
N MET A 1 8.08 1.07 -46.06
CA MET A 1 9.08 1.04 -44.97
C MET A 1 8.30 0.88 -43.68
N ALA A 2 8.07 -0.35 -43.22
CA ALA A 2 7.34 -0.61 -41.99
C ALA A 2 8.24 -0.23 -40.82
N ALA A 3 7.93 0.88 -40.15
CA ALA A 3 8.59 1.23 -38.91
C ALA A 3 8.27 0.12 -37.90
N ALA A 4 9.31 -0.52 -37.37
CA ALA A 4 9.16 -1.44 -36.25
C ALA A 4 8.52 -0.65 -35.10
N LEU A 5 7.21 -0.84 -34.92
CA LEU A 5 6.50 -0.34 -33.75
C LEU A 5 7.24 -0.88 -32.53
N PRO A 6 7.59 -0.03 -31.54
CA PRO A 6 8.17 -0.54 -30.31
C PRO A 6 7.16 -1.53 -29.76
N LEU A 7 7.59 -2.76 -29.48
CA LEU A 7 6.74 -3.88 -29.07
C LEU A 7 5.61 -3.41 -28.13
N GLY A 8 5.93 -2.52 -27.17
CA GLY A 8 4.99 -1.91 -26.23
C GLY A 8 3.69 -1.34 -26.81
N VAL A 9 3.70 -0.73 -28.00
CA VAL A 9 2.50 -0.05 -28.57
C VAL A 9 1.38 -1.05 -28.87
N GLU A 10 1.71 -2.21 -29.44
CA GLU A 10 0.72 -3.26 -29.70
C GLU A 10 0.15 -3.83 -28.39
N GLN A 11 0.97 -3.91 -27.33
CA GLN A 11 0.48 -4.33 -26.01
C GLN A 11 -0.43 -3.27 -25.38
N PHE A 12 -0.14 -1.97 -25.57
CA PHE A 12 -0.99 -0.88 -25.08
C PHE A 12 -2.34 -0.84 -25.79
N GLU A 13 -2.38 -1.09 -27.10
CA GLU A 13 -3.63 -1.24 -27.85
C GLU A 13 -4.43 -2.46 -27.38
N ARG A 14 -3.76 -3.60 -27.14
CA ARG A 14 -4.44 -4.79 -26.62
C ARG A 14 -4.95 -4.58 -25.19
N LEU A 15 -4.21 -3.84 -24.37
CA LEU A 15 -4.62 -3.47 -23.02
C LEU A 15 -5.87 -2.59 -23.05
N SER A 16 -5.91 -1.57 -23.92
CA SER A 16 -7.05 -0.65 -24.01
C SER A 16 -8.30 -1.32 -24.59
N SER A 17 -8.14 -2.31 -25.47
CA SER A 17 -9.23 -3.12 -26.00
C SER A 17 -9.70 -4.23 -25.05
N TYR A 18 -9.01 -4.49 -23.93
CA TYR A 18 -9.34 -5.62 -23.04
C TYR A 18 -10.63 -5.37 -22.22
N PRO A 19 -11.60 -6.32 -22.17
CA PRO A 19 -12.87 -6.13 -21.48
C PRO A 19 -12.77 -6.36 -19.96
N PHE A 20 -12.16 -5.42 -19.23
CA PHE A 20 -12.00 -5.50 -17.77
C PHE A 20 -13.33 -5.60 -16.99
N SER A 21 -14.43 -5.07 -17.52
CA SER A 21 -15.74 -5.09 -16.86
C SER A 21 -16.40 -6.48 -16.81
N THR A 22 -16.05 -7.37 -17.75
CA THR A 22 -16.57 -8.74 -17.78
C THR A 22 -15.72 -9.70 -16.93
N ASP A 23 -14.51 -9.27 -16.57
CA ASP A 23 -13.54 -10.09 -15.88
C ASP A 23 -13.76 -10.08 -14.35
N ARG A 24 -14.31 -11.18 -13.84
CA ARG A 24 -14.59 -11.32 -12.41
C ARG A 24 -13.33 -11.41 -11.55
N GLU A 25 -12.25 -12.00 -12.05
CA GLU A 25 -11.00 -12.13 -11.29
C GLU A 25 -10.37 -10.75 -11.09
N PHE A 26 -10.39 -9.93 -12.14
CA PHE A 26 -9.97 -8.54 -12.06
C PHE A 26 -10.85 -7.74 -11.08
N ALA A 27 -12.17 -7.86 -11.16
CA ALA A 27 -13.09 -7.14 -10.29
C ALA A 27 -12.89 -7.47 -8.79
N VAL A 28 -12.63 -8.75 -8.48
CA VAL A 28 -12.31 -9.19 -7.11
C VAL A 28 -10.93 -8.70 -6.68
N GLY A 29 -9.92 -8.76 -7.55
CA GLY A 29 -8.59 -8.22 -7.23
C GLY A 29 -8.61 -6.72 -6.98
N LEU A 30 -9.38 -5.98 -7.78
CA LEU A 30 -9.51 -4.54 -7.67
C LEU A 30 -10.25 -4.15 -6.38
N SER A 31 -11.30 -4.89 -5.98
CA SER A 31 -12.03 -4.57 -4.73
C SER A 31 -11.18 -4.71 -3.47
N ILE A 32 -10.22 -5.64 -3.46
CA ILE A 32 -9.22 -5.76 -2.38
C ILE A 32 -8.35 -4.50 -2.31
N ILE A 33 -7.93 -3.99 -3.47
CA ILE A 33 -7.09 -2.78 -3.57
C ILE A 33 -7.88 -1.53 -3.13
N LEU A 34 -9.17 -1.44 -3.44
CA LEU A 34 -10.04 -0.33 -3.01
C LEU A 34 -10.52 -0.45 -1.54
N GLY A 35 -10.29 -1.57 -0.87
CA GLY A 35 -10.64 -1.75 0.55
C GLY A 35 -12.07 -2.22 0.82
N HIS A 36 -12.74 -2.81 -0.16
CA HIS A 36 -14.07 -3.43 0.01
C HIS A 36 -14.08 -4.90 -0.47
N PRO A 37 -13.42 -5.82 0.25
CA PRO A 37 -13.26 -7.21 -0.19
C PRO A 37 -14.58 -8.01 -0.23
N GLU A 38 -15.62 -7.56 0.48
CA GLU A 38 -16.93 -8.22 0.57
C GLU A 38 -17.75 -8.14 -0.73
N SER A 39 -17.39 -7.25 -1.66
CA SER A 39 -18.10 -7.08 -2.93
C SER A 39 -17.12 -6.87 -4.07
N PRO A 40 -17.34 -7.50 -5.24
CA PRO A 40 -16.51 -7.26 -6.40
C PRO A 40 -16.61 -5.80 -6.83
N ALA A 41 -15.53 -5.26 -7.41
CA ALA A 41 -15.52 -3.88 -7.88
C ALA A 41 -16.63 -3.66 -8.90
N SER A 42 -17.36 -2.56 -8.75
CA SER A 42 -18.43 -2.17 -9.67
C SER A 42 -17.84 -1.78 -11.03
N GLU A 43 -18.65 -1.87 -12.08
CA GLU A 43 -18.26 -1.42 -13.41
C GLU A 43 -17.81 0.06 -13.41
N ALA A 44 -18.44 0.90 -12.59
CA ALA A 44 -18.04 2.29 -12.44
C ALA A 44 -16.63 2.45 -11.84
N GLU A 45 -16.21 1.54 -10.96
CA GLU A 45 -14.88 1.53 -10.32
C GLU A 45 -13.81 1.00 -11.28
N ILE A 46 -14.16 -0.05 -12.03
CA ILE A 46 -13.31 -0.63 -13.08
C ILE A 46 -13.03 0.37 -14.20
N ASN A 47 -14.01 1.22 -14.55
CA ASN A 47 -13.86 2.24 -15.60
C ASN A 47 -13.23 3.55 -15.13
N ARG A 48 -12.83 3.68 -13.86
CA ARG A 48 -12.10 4.87 -13.40
C ARG A 48 -10.76 5.00 -14.13
N ASN A 49 -10.40 6.23 -14.46
CA ASN A 49 -9.11 6.60 -15.02
C ASN A 49 -8.13 7.07 -13.93
N ASP A 50 -8.27 6.52 -12.72
CA ASP A 50 -7.36 6.81 -11.62
C ASP A 50 -6.04 6.04 -11.82
N ASP A 51 -4.93 6.62 -11.37
CA ASP A 51 -3.60 6.00 -11.46
C ASP A 51 -3.59 4.59 -10.83
N LEU A 52 -4.33 4.40 -9.73
CA LEU A 52 -4.47 3.11 -9.06
C LEU A 52 -5.17 2.07 -9.94
N THR A 53 -6.31 2.43 -10.54
CA THR A 53 -7.06 1.53 -11.43
C THR A 53 -6.24 1.21 -12.68
N LEU A 54 -5.53 2.20 -13.23
CA LEU A 54 -4.69 2.02 -14.41
C LEU A 54 -3.49 1.12 -14.13
N GLN A 55 -2.83 1.32 -12.98
CA GLN A 55 -1.74 0.46 -12.52
C GLN A 55 -2.22 -0.97 -12.30
N ALA A 56 -3.38 -1.17 -11.69
CA ALA A 56 -3.99 -2.48 -11.50
C ALA A 56 -4.29 -3.16 -12.85
N LYS A 57 -4.83 -2.43 -13.83
CA LYS A 57 -5.07 -2.93 -15.20
C LYS A 57 -3.77 -3.39 -15.87
N CYS A 58 -2.71 -2.57 -15.81
CA CYS A 58 -1.39 -2.90 -16.37
C CYS A 58 -0.79 -4.16 -15.72
N PHE A 59 -0.83 -4.23 -14.39
CA PHE A 59 -0.34 -5.38 -13.64
C PHE A 59 -1.11 -6.67 -13.96
N TYR A 60 -2.44 -6.59 -13.97
CA TYR A 60 -3.28 -7.74 -14.24
C TYR A 60 -3.09 -8.28 -15.66
N PHE A 61 -3.04 -7.37 -16.64
CA PHE A 61 -2.86 -7.73 -18.04
C PHE A 61 -1.48 -8.33 -18.31
N SER A 62 -0.42 -7.76 -17.73
CA SER A 62 0.94 -8.33 -17.85
C SER A 62 1.05 -9.74 -17.25
N ARG A 63 0.37 -10.00 -16.12
CA ARG A 63 0.27 -11.35 -15.54
C ARG A 63 -0.49 -12.31 -16.46
N LYS A 64 -1.61 -11.86 -17.05
CA LYS A 64 -2.48 -12.72 -17.87
C LYS A 64 -1.83 -13.12 -19.19
N GLU A 65 -1.19 -12.17 -19.87
CA GLU A 65 -0.50 -12.41 -21.15
C GLU A 65 0.93 -12.94 -20.96
N ASN A 66 1.37 -13.17 -19.71
CA ASN A 66 2.73 -13.61 -19.35
C ASN A 66 3.83 -12.76 -20.01
N LEU A 67 3.65 -11.43 -20.01
CA LEU A 67 4.57 -10.51 -20.67
C LEU A 67 5.92 -10.48 -19.97
N THR A 68 7.00 -10.66 -20.74
CA THR A 68 8.38 -10.50 -20.28
C THR A 68 9.08 -9.54 -21.25
N PRO A 69 9.37 -8.29 -20.87
CA PRO A 69 9.19 -7.67 -19.55
C PRO A 69 7.72 -7.33 -19.20
N PRO A 70 7.39 -7.15 -17.90
CA PRO A 70 6.07 -6.70 -17.49
C PRO A 70 5.74 -5.32 -18.05
N LEU A 71 4.45 -5.09 -18.32
CA LEU A 71 3.96 -3.84 -18.86
C LEU A 71 4.06 -2.72 -17.80
N SER A 72 4.79 -1.65 -18.13
CA SER A 72 5.00 -0.52 -17.23
C SER A 72 3.83 0.46 -17.27
N PHE A 73 3.26 0.77 -16.11
CA PHE A 73 2.22 1.79 -15.96
C PHE A 73 2.67 3.18 -16.46
N LEU A 74 3.93 3.54 -16.20
CA LEU A 74 4.49 4.84 -16.61
C LEU A 74 4.55 4.97 -18.13
N GLU A 75 4.93 3.90 -18.83
CA GLU A 75 4.99 3.89 -20.29
C GLU A 75 3.60 3.96 -20.91
N TYR A 76 2.64 3.21 -20.35
CA TYR A 76 1.26 3.26 -20.81
C TYR A 76 0.63 4.65 -20.59
N LYS A 77 0.90 5.30 -19.45
CA LYS A 77 0.43 6.66 -19.17
C LYS A 77 1.04 7.68 -20.14
N ALA A 78 2.35 7.61 -20.39
CA ALA A 78 3.00 8.46 -21.39
C ALA A 78 2.47 8.22 -22.82
N TRP A 79 2.12 6.97 -23.15
CA TRP A 79 1.47 6.62 -24.41
C TRP A 79 0.06 7.23 -24.51
N LEU A 80 -0.74 7.19 -23.44
CA LEU A 80 -2.05 7.86 -23.39
C LEU A 80 -1.93 9.39 -23.58
N GLU A 81 -0.92 10.01 -22.98
CA GLU A 81 -0.66 11.45 -23.10
C GLU A 81 -0.16 11.86 -24.50
N SER A 82 0.47 10.94 -25.23
CA SER A 82 1.00 11.16 -26.59
C SER A 82 0.07 10.66 -27.70
N ALA A 83 -1.01 9.94 -27.37
CA ALA A 83 -1.95 9.40 -28.35
C ALA A 83 -2.71 10.53 -29.08
N PRO A 84 -2.69 10.57 -30.42
CA PRO A 84 -3.40 11.59 -31.19
C PRO A 84 -4.86 11.16 -31.43
N VAL A 85 -5.67 11.09 -30.37
CA VAL A 85 -7.13 10.99 -30.49
C VAL A 85 -7.76 11.97 -29.51
N GLY A 86 -8.50 12.92 -30.06
CA GLY A 86 -8.83 14.19 -29.42
C GLY A 86 -9.68 14.14 -28.16
N ALA A 87 -9.47 15.21 -27.38
CA ALA A 87 -10.38 15.83 -26.43
C ALA A 87 -10.79 15.05 -25.17
N ALA A 88 -9.93 15.13 -24.15
CA ALA A 88 -10.38 15.52 -22.81
C ALA A 88 -9.31 16.40 -22.15
N SER A 89 -9.24 17.67 -22.57
CA SER A 89 -8.56 18.71 -21.82
C SER A 89 -9.37 19.03 -20.56
N VAL A 90 -8.78 18.82 -19.40
CA VAL A 90 -8.95 19.72 -18.24
C VAL A 90 -7.58 19.92 -17.59
N ASP A 91 -6.87 20.93 -18.11
CA ASP A 91 -6.03 21.91 -17.41
C ASP A 91 -6.29 21.96 -15.88
N GLN A 92 -5.39 22.01 -14.90
CA GLN A 92 -3.97 22.40 -14.73
C GLN A 92 -3.46 21.70 -13.44
N LYS A 93 -2.18 21.51 -13.12
CA LYS A 93 -1.07 22.46 -13.20
C LYS A 93 0.25 21.72 -12.90
N ALA A 94 1.16 21.69 -13.87
CA ALA A 94 2.56 21.44 -13.61
C ALA A 94 3.27 22.77 -13.29
N THR A 95 4.09 22.80 -12.26
CA THR A 95 5.36 23.54 -12.28
C THR A 95 6.43 22.74 -11.52
N PRO A 96 7.65 22.64 -12.07
CA PRO A 96 8.70 21.76 -11.56
C PRO A 96 9.66 22.50 -10.62
N VAL A 97 10.33 21.78 -9.70
CA VAL A 97 11.70 22.13 -9.28
C VAL A 97 12.42 20.88 -8.74
N LEU A 98 13.37 20.45 -9.56
CA LEU A 98 14.73 19.97 -9.29
C LEU A 98 15.10 19.21 -7.98
N GLN A 99 15.77 18.07 -8.27
CA GLN A 99 17.00 17.53 -7.67
C GLN A 99 16.79 16.42 -6.61
N GLN A 100 16.97 15.13 -6.99
CA GLN A 100 18.24 14.36 -6.99
C GLN A 100 18.73 14.15 -5.54
N SER A 101 18.99 12.97 -5.00
CA SER A 101 19.20 11.62 -5.52
C SER A 101 19.32 10.64 -4.34
N SER A 102 19.21 9.35 -4.65
CA SER A 102 19.99 8.21 -4.12
C SER A 102 19.75 7.68 -2.68
N THR A 103 19.40 6.38 -2.70
CA THR A 103 19.94 5.25 -1.91
C THR A 103 19.50 5.06 -0.44
N ALA A 104 18.67 4.02 -0.29
CA ALA A 104 18.80 2.89 0.63
C ALA A 104 19.24 3.11 2.08
N GLY A 105 18.38 2.65 3.00
CA GLY A 105 18.83 1.81 4.10
C GLY A 105 18.73 2.39 5.50
N SER A 106 18.05 1.62 6.33
CA SER A 106 18.25 1.45 7.77
C SER A 106 17.70 2.51 8.73
N SER A 107 16.75 2.02 9.53
CA SER A 107 16.56 2.25 10.95
C SER A 107 17.70 3.00 11.64
N SER A 108 17.37 4.03 12.41
CA SER A 108 17.51 4.04 13.88
C SER A 108 17.03 5.36 14.47
N ASN A 109 16.31 5.20 15.58
CA ASN A 109 15.90 6.23 16.53
C ASN A 109 16.98 7.26 16.79
N ASN A 110 16.60 8.53 16.93
CA ASN A 110 17.26 9.45 17.85
C ASN A 110 16.27 10.52 18.32
N TYR A 111 15.72 10.28 19.51
CA TYR A 111 15.29 11.31 20.42
C TYR A 111 16.54 11.96 20.99
N THR A 112 16.74 13.26 20.77
CA THR A 112 17.47 14.14 21.70
C THR A 112 17.05 15.57 21.40
N GLU A 113 16.57 16.22 22.45
CA GLU A 113 16.17 17.62 22.53
C GLU A 113 17.18 18.57 21.87
N LYS A 114 16.66 19.51 21.09
CA LYS A 114 17.28 20.82 20.95
C LYS A 114 16.20 21.89 20.92
N ILE A 115 16.00 22.50 22.09
CA ILE A 115 15.24 23.74 22.24
C ILE A 115 15.98 24.82 21.46
N ALA A 116 15.47 25.16 20.27
CA ALA A 116 15.81 26.38 19.57
C ALA A 116 14.49 27.07 19.22
N LYS A 117 14.27 28.21 19.89
CA LYS A 117 13.11 29.08 19.78
C LYS A 117 13.22 29.82 18.43
N SER A 118 12.75 29.20 17.36
CA SER A 118 12.52 29.85 16.06
C SER A 118 11.04 29.74 15.71
N SER A 119 10.40 30.91 15.68
CA SER A 119 8.98 31.14 15.44
C SER A 119 8.60 30.87 13.98
N GLU A 120 8.56 29.62 13.58
CA GLU A 120 7.84 29.19 12.38
C GLU A 120 7.27 27.81 12.65
N GLU A 121 6.18 27.81 13.43
CA GLU A 121 5.40 26.60 13.66
C GLU A 121 4.74 26.23 12.31
N PRO A 122 4.99 25.02 11.77
CA PRO A 122 4.26 24.59 10.58
C PRO A 122 2.77 24.60 10.92
N ALA A 123 1.92 24.95 9.96
CA ALA A 123 0.47 24.97 10.17
C ALA A 123 -0.04 23.55 10.42
N TYR A 124 0.01 23.11 11.68
CA TYR A 124 -0.54 21.84 12.12
C TYR A 124 -2.06 21.86 11.96
N PRO A 125 -2.69 20.72 11.67
CA PRO A 125 -4.14 20.65 11.54
C PRO A 125 -4.83 21.07 12.85
N SER A 126 -6.03 21.64 12.73
CA SER A 126 -6.81 22.14 13.88
C SER A 126 -7.04 21.08 14.97
N SER A 127 -7.17 19.81 14.59
CA SER A 127 -7.28 18.69 15.54
C SER A 127 -6.05 18.57 16.44
N PHE A 128 -4.85 18.81 15.92
CA PHE A 128 -3.62 18.70 16.71
C PHE A 128 -3.49 19.87 17.69
N ALA A 129 -3.76 21.10 17.22
CA ALA A 129 -3.77 22.28 18.08
C ALA A 129 -4.78 22.14 19.23
N HIS A 130 -5.96 21.60 18.94
CA HIS A 130 -6.97 21.31 19.96
C HIS A 130 -6.47 20.27 20.98
N ILE A 131 -5.81 19.20 20.54
CA ILE A 131 -5.23 18.19 21.45
C ILE A 131 -4.12 18.83 22.32
N VAL A 132 -3.26 19.67 21.74
CA VAL A 132 -2.21 20.38 22.49
C VAL A 132 -2.82 21.31 23.53
N GLU A 133 -3.90 22.01 23.20
CA GLU A 133 -4.64 22.85 24.14
C GLU A 133 -5.20 22.02 25.30
N LEU A 134 -5.84 20.87 25.02
CA LEU A 134 -6.35 19.97 26.06
C LEU A 134 -5.23 19.47 26.98
N ILE A 135 -4.07 19.13 26.42
CA ILE A 135 -2.90 18.69 27.19
C ILE A 135 -2.35 19.84 28.06
N THR A 136 -2.19 21.03 27.50
CA THR A 136 -1.59 22.19 28.20
C THR A 136 -2.52 22.75 29.27
N THR A 137 -3.84 22.61 29.10
CA THR A 137 -4.87 23.01 30.07
C THR A 137 -5.24 21.91 31.07
N GLY A 138 -4.71 20.69 30.90
CA GLY A 138 -5.01 19.54 31.77
C GLY A 138 -6.44 19.01 31.61
N GLN A 139 -7.10 19.30 30.49
CA GLN A 139 -8.43 18.78 30.17
C GLN A 139 -8.36 17.34 29.64
N PRO A 140 -9.40 16.52 29.88
CA PRO A 140 -9.42 15.14 29.39
C PRO A 140 -9.49 15.09 27.86
N ILE A 141 -8.66 14.23 27.25
CA ILE A 141 -8.65 14.03 25.80
C ILE A 141 -9.86 13.16 25.40
N PRO A 142 -10.70 13.58 24.44
CA PRO A 142 -11.86 12.79 24.02
C PRO A 142 -11.44 11.42 23.45
N GLY A 143 -12.17 10.37 23.83
CA GLY A 143 -11.97 9.01 23.31
C GLY A 143 -10.92 8.16 24.04
N ILE A 144 -10.19 8.72 25.01
CA ILE A 144 -9.27 7.93 25.84
C ILE A 144 -10.04 7.22 26.96
N GLN A 145 -9.80 5.92 27.13
CA GLN A 145 -10.36 5.16 28.24
C GLN A 145 -9.51 5.38 29.48
N GLN A 146 -10.16 5.69 30.61
CA GLN A 146 -9.47 5.81 31.89
C GLN A 146 -9.00 4.42 32.34
N ILE A 147 -7.69 4.18 32.29
CA ILE A 147 -7.11 2.99 32.88
C ILE A 147 -7.02 3.25 34.39
N PRO A 148 -7.70 2.48 35.26
CA PRO A 148 -7.51 2.59 36.69
C PRO A 148 -6.08 2.16 37.05
N ASP A 149 -5.44 2.84 38.00
CA ASP A 149 -4.11 2.48 38.54
C ASP A 149 -4.12 1.15 39.32
N THR A 150 -5.18 0.37 39.19
CA THR A 150 -5.37 -0.88 39.89
C THR A 150 -4.71 -1.98 39.08
N VAL A 151 -3.68 -2.60 39.65
CA VAL A 151 -3.16 -3.87 39.15
C VAL A 151 -4.27 -4.91 39.34
N LEU A 152 -4.80 -5.46 38.24
CA LEU A 152 -5.75 -6.59 38.28
C LEU A 152 -5.00 -7.84 38.77
N THR A 153 -4.91 -8.02 40.08
CA THR A 153 -4.32 -9.22 40.67
C THR A 153 -5.22 -10.43 40.39
N GLY A 154 -4.64 -11.55 39.94
CA GLY A 154 -5.35 -12.83 39.80
C GLY A 154 -6.05 -13.09 38.46
N HIS A 155 -5.91 -12.22 37.45
CA HIS A 155 -6.38 -12.48 36.07
C HIS A 155 -5.30 -13.06 35.15
N ASP A 156 -4.10 -13.33 35.69
CA ASP A 156 -3.04 -14.02 34.97
C ASP A 156 -3.45 -15.48 34.74
N THR A 157 -4.00 -15.80 33.57
CA THR A 157 -4.19 -17.19 33.18
C THR A 157 -2.81 -17.81 32.89
N PRO A 158 -2.34 -18.78 33.67
CA PRO A 158 -1.07 -19.44 33.36
C PRO A 158 -1.17 -20.11 31.98
N SER A 159 -0.11 -19.97 31.17
CA SER A 159 -0.06 -20.61 29.85
C SER A 159 0.02 -22.13 30.02
N GLU A 160 -1.13 -22.80 29.92
CA GLU A 160 -1.27 -24.27 30.04
C GLU A 160 -0.92 -25.00 28.74
N ARG A 161 -0.55 -24.26 27.67
CA ARG A 161 -0.25 -24.88 26.37
C ARG A 161 1.08 -25.65 26.44
N PRO A 162 1.08 -26.95 26.09
CA PRO A 162 2.32 -27.73 26.02
C PRO A 162 3.25 -27.14 24.95
N LYS A 163 4.54 -27.06 25.28
CA LYS A 163 5.57 -26.56 24.36
C LYS A 163 5.58 -27.43 23.09
N ARG A 164 5.25 -26.84 21.94
CA ARG A 164 5.32 -27.53 20.66
C ARG A 164 6.74 -28.01 20.42
N ARG A 165 6.86 -29.30 20.14
CA ARG A 165 8.10 -29.91 19.76
C ARG A 165 8.53 -29.46 18.37
N LYS A 166 9.83 -29.26 18.20
CA LYS A 166 10.41 -28.95 16.91
C LYS A 166 10.38 -30.23 16.06
N PRO A 167 10.17 -30.12 14.73
CA PRO A 167 9.99 -31.29 13.86
C PRO A 167 11.21 -32.22 13.76
N TRP A 168 12.36 -31.81 14.28
CA TRP A 168 13.58 -32.63 14.38
C TRP A 168 13.74 -33.34 15.75
N GLU A 169 12.80 -33.20 16.69
CA GLU A 169 12.86 -33.86 18.01
C GLU A 169 12.44 -35.35 17.98
N ASN A 170 12.31 -35.94 16.78
CA ASN A 170 12.08 -37.38 16.61
C ASN A 170 13.43 -38.07 16.37
N GLY A 171 14.04 -38.58 17.44
CA GLY A 171 15.14 -39.55 17.30
C GLY A 171 16.16 -39.52 18.41
N THR A 172 15.86 -40.20 19.52
CA THR A 172 16.77 -41.14 20.21
C THR A 172 16.02 -41.75 21.40
N GLY A 173 15.06 -42.63 21.09
CA GLY A 173 14.82 -43.76 21.97
C GLY A 173 16.02 -44.69 21.81
N SER A 174 17.06 -44.49 22.62
CA SER A 174 18.08 -45.50 22.85
C SER A 174 17.48 -46.57 23.76
N GLU A 175 16.66 -47.45 23.17
CA GLU A 175 16.45 -48.79 23.68
C GLU A 175 17.67 -49.62 23.27
N GLY A 176 18.56 -49.88 24.22
CA GLY A 176 19.57 -50.92 24.14
C GLY A 176 19.24 -51.98 25.19
N LEU A 177 18.44 -52.97 24.80
CA LEU A 177 18.25 -54.23 25.49
C LEU A 177 19.31 -55.21 24.98
N ASP A 178 20.22 -55.71 25.82
CA ASP A 178 20.64 -57.13 25.88
C ASP A 178 21.72 -57.40 26.95
N THR A 179 21.61 -58.59 27.56
CA THR A 179 22.43 -59.28 28.59
C THR A 179 22.24 -58.94 30.06
#